data_AF-A0A536KA66-F1
#
_entry.id   AF-A0A536KA66-F1
#
_cell.length_a   1.000
_cell.length_b   1.000
_cell.length_c   1.000
_cell.angle_alpha   90.00
_cell.angle_beta   90.00
_cell.angle_gamma   90.00
#
_symmetry.space_group_name_H-M   'P 1'
#
loop_
_entity.id
_entity.type
_entity.pdbx_description
1 polymer ?
#
loop_
_entity_poly.entity_id
_entity_poly.type
_entity_poly.pdbx_seq_one_letter_code
_entity_poly.pdbx_strand_id
1 'polypeptide(L)'
;MLDVDIVYGFRFRLALTEDVPSYPGYNEKGFAGLPKLDVLPLAQAFRGLRSANLELLRSLDGRQLSRQAMHGEQGLENVGLMLVKLAGHDLAHLAQMKRAVAAAGSGSSASGDAASALLRRAEVAFAAQDLDAICSLFTDDVVARYAGEPTLNGKQQLREHLRLRLGRQKGYRPRKTLAVATADVIVDTWEGAWVDADTGARMMGRGMEQLRLRDGLVAELDAVFHSWAAGDASATKVDHA
;
A
#
# COMPACT_ATOMS: atom_id res chain seq x y z
N MET A 1 -9.51 -7.99 -8.30
CA MET A 1 -8.11 -7.53 -8.17
C MET A 1 -7.12 -8.43 -8.89
N LEU A 2 -6.88 -9.69 -8.47
CA LEU A 2 -5.90 -10.59 -9.14
C LEU A 2 -6.11 -10.73 -10.66
N ASP A 3 -7.33 -11.05 -11.12
CA ASP A 3 -7.57 -11.26 -12.55
C ASP A 3 -7.35 -10.01 -13.39
N VAL A 4 -7.65 -8.83 -12.82
CA VAL A 4 -7.44 -7.54 -13.48
C VAL A 4 -5.95 -7.25 -13.61
N ASP A 5 -5.14 -7.59 -12.61
CA ASP A 5 -3.68 -7.50 -12.69
C ASP A 5 -3.08 -8.43 -13.74
N ILE A 6 -3.66 -9.60 -13.96
CA ILE A 6 -3.26 -10.51 -15.04
C ILE A 6 -3.51 -9.83 -16.39
N VAL A 7 -4.74 -9.33 -16.59
CA VAL A 7 -5.15 -8.69 -17.84
C VAL A 7 -4.31 -7.45 -18.14
N TYR A 8 -4.18 -6.52 -17.19
CA TYR A 8 -3.39 -5.31 -17.38
C TYR A 8 -1.90 -5.62 -17.52
N GLY A 9 -1.37 -6.57 -16.74
CA GLY A 9 0.02 -7.03 -16.88
C GLY A 9 0.35 -7.52 -18.28
N PHE A 10 -0.57 -8.26 -18.91
CA PHE A 10 -0.46 -8.66 -20.32
C PHE A 10 -0.58 -7.45 -21.26
N ARG A 11 -1.61 -6.62 -21.11
CA ARG A 11 -1.86 -5.45 -21.99
C ARG A 11 -0.71 -4.46 -22.00
N PHE A 12 -0.09 -4.18 -20.84
CA PHE A 12 1.10 -3.34 -20.75
C PHE A 12 2.23 -3.90 -21.59
N ARG A 13 2.55 -5.19 -21.42
CA ARG A 13 3.64 -5.85 -22.15
C ARG A 13 3.38 -5.89 -23.65
N LEU A 14 2.14 -6.14 -24.05
CA LEU A 14 1.72 -6.10 -25.45
C LEU A 14 1.93 -4.70 -26.06
N ALA A 15 1.36 -3.67 -25.45
CA ALA A 15 1.49 -2.28 -25.91
C ALA A 15 2.95 -1.78 -25.92
N LEU A 16 3.79 -2.27 -25.00
CA LEU A 16 5.20 -1.90 -24.92
C LEU A 16 6.07 -2.56 -25.99
N THR A 17 5.66 -3.69 -26.56
CA THR A 17 6.49 -4.52 -27.45
C THR A 17 6.02 -4.55 -28.90
N GLU A 18 4.74 -4.27 -29.16
CA GLU A 18 4.15 -4.29 -30.50
C GLU A 18 3.75 -2.89 -30.97
N ASP A 19 3.65 -2.70 -32.29
CA ASP A 19 3.19 -1.44 -32.88
C ASP A 19 1.67 -1.40 -32.95
N VAL A 20 1.07 -0.56 -32.10
CA VAL A 20 -0.39 -0.36 -31.94
C VAL A 20 -1.19 -1.68 -31.94
N PRO A 21 -0.87 -2.63 -31.04
CA PRO A 21 -1.53 -3.93 -31.02
C PRO A 21 -3.01 -3.80 -30.67
N SER A 22 -3.80 -4.75 -31.16
CA SER A 22 -5.22 -4.87 -30.79
C SER A 22 -5.40 -5.96 -29.74
N TYR A 23 -6.32 -5.75 -28.80
CA TYR A 23 -6.71 -6.77 -27.84
C TYR A 23 -8.20 -6.72 -27.51
N PRO A 24 -8.83 -7.85 -27.17
CA PRO A 24 -10.26 -7.89 -26.90
C PRO A 24 -10.61 -7.33 -25.51
N GLY A 25 -11.87 -6.95 -25.36
CA GLY A 25 -12.51 -6.93 -24.05
C GLY A 25 -12.59 -8.35 -23.46
N TYR A 26 -13.05 -8.47 -22.23
CA TYR A 26 -13.22 -9.77 -21.59
C TYR A 26 -14.46 -9.74 -20.69
N ASN A 27 -15.05 -10.92 -20.47
CA ASN A 27 -16.23 -11.06 -19.65
C ASN A 27 -15.86 -10.96 -18.16
N GLU A 28 -15.84 -9.74 -17.62
CA GLU A 28 -15.52 -9.47 -16.21
C GLU A 28 -16.39 -10.26 -15.23
N LYS A 29 -17.70 -10.37 -15.51
CA LYS A 29 -18.63 -11.14 -14.67
C LYS A 29 -18.32 -12.64 -14.72
N GLY A 30 -18.00 -13.15 -15.90
CA GLY A 30 -17.56 -14.54 -16.08
C GLY A 30 -16.27 -14.82 -15.29
N PHE A 31 -15.29 -13.93 -15.37
CA PHE A 31 -14.02 -14.03 -14.63
C PHE A 31 -14.24 -13.99 -13.11
N ALA A 32 -15.15 -13.15 -12.63
CA ALA A 32 -15.50 -13.07 -11.22
C ALA A 32 -16.16 -14.36 -10.69
N GLY A 33 -16.86 -15.10 -11.55
CA GLY A 33 -17.50 -16.38 -11.20
C GLY A 33 -16.58 -17.61 -11.23
N LEU A 34 -15.34 -17.48 -11.71
CA LEU A 34 -14.38 -18.58 -11.71
C LEU A 34 -13.92 -18.91 -10.28
N PRO A 35 -13.53 -20.18 -10.00
CA PRO A 35 -12.99 -20.57 -8.71
C PRO A 35 -11.84 -19.65 -8.27
N LYS A 36 -11.85 -19.22 -7.02
CA LYS A 36 -10.83 -18.37 -6.42
C LYS A 36 -10.08 -19.11 -5.33
N LEU A 37 -8.81 -18.74 -5.17
CA LEU A 37 -8.05 -19.08 -3.98
C LEU A 37 -8.73 -18.49 -2.73
N ASP A 38 -8.55 -19.15 -1.59
CA ASP A 38 -8.90 -18.58 -0.29
C ASP A 38 -8.13 -17.27 -0.04
N VAL A 39 -8.63 -16.46 0.89
CA VAL A 39 -8.19 -15.07 1.11
C VAL A 39 -6.68 -14.92 1.27
N LEU A 40 -6.03 -15.77 2.08
CA LEU A 40 -4.58 -15.65 2.34
C LEU A 40 -3.72 -16.05 1.12
N PRO A 41 -3.89 -17.22 0.49
CA PRO A 41 -3.19 -17.54 -0.76
C PRO A 41 -3.49 -16.56 -1.90
N LEU A 42 -4.72 -16.06 -1.98
CA LEU A 42 -5.10 -15.04 -2.96
C LEU A 42 -4.31 -13.75 -2.76
N ALA A 43 -4.21 -13.26 -1.52
CA ALA A 43 -3.46 -12.06 -1.20
C ALA A 43 -1.96 -12.21 -1.51
N GLN A 44 -1.39 -13.39 -1.24
CA GLN A 44 0.00 -13.71 -1.59
C GLN A 44 0.23 -13.71 -3.11
N ALA A 45 -0.64 -14.40 -3.87
CA ALA A 45 -0.57 -14.45 -5.33
C ALA A 45 -0.71 -13.05 -5.94
N PHE A 46 -1.67 -12.27 -5.45
CA PHE A 46 -1.87 -10.88 -5.86
C PHE A 46 -0.62 -10.02 -5.60
N ARG A 47 -0.03 -10.12 -4.40
CA ARG A 47 1.20 -9.37 -4.07
C ARG A 47 2.35 -9.73 -5.02
N GLY A 48 2.58 -11.02 -5.28
CA GLY A 48 3.64 -11.46 -6.19
C GLY A 48 3.46 -10.92 -7.61
N LEU A 49 2.26 -11.04 -8.17
CA LEU A 49 1.94 -10.52 -9.50
C LEU A 49 2.06 -8.99 -9.57
N ARG A 50 1.52 -8.29 -8.56
CA ARG A 50 1.56 -6.84 -8.48
C ARG A 50 3.00 -6.33 -8.41
N SER A 51 3.87 -6.98 -7.64
CA SER A 51 5.30 -6.61 -7.58
C SER A 51 5.96 -6.70 -8.96
N ALA A 52 5.72 -7.78 -9.70
CA ALA A 52 6.28 -7.94 -11.05
C ALA A 52 5.78 -6.87 -12.05
N ASN A 53 4.52 -6.47 -11.92
CA ASN A 53 3.95 -5.40 -12.75
C ASN A 53 4.47 -4.01 -12.35
N LEU A 54 4.56 -3.71 -11.06
CA LEU A 54 5.06 -2.43 -10.57
C LEU A 54 6.53 -2.19 -10.93
N GLU A 55 7.37 -3.23 -10.90
CA GLU A 55 8.76 -3.12 -11.31
C GLU A 55 8.89 -2.67 -12.77
N LEU A 56 8.12 -3.30 -13.67
CA LEU A 56 8.03 -2.87 -15.07
C LEU A 56 7.54 -1.42 -15.18
N LEU A 57 6.42 -1.10 -14.54
CA LEU A 57 5.77 0.21 -14.67
C LEU A 57 6.64 1.37 -14.16
N ARG A 58 7.40 1.16 -13.08
CA ARG A 58 8.34 2.16 -12.53
C ARG A 58 9.51 2.45 -13.44
N SER A 59 9.88 1.52 -14.32
CA SER A 59 10.99 1.68 -15.26
C SER A 59 10.63 2.47 -16.52
N LEU A 60 9.35 2.77 -16.75
CA LEU A 60 8.88 3.34 -18.01
C LEU A 60 9.16 4.84 -18.14
N ASP A 61 9.66 5.25 -19.31
CA ASP A 61 9.79 6.65 -19.70
C ASP A 61 8.48 7.21 -20.32
N GLY A 62 8.43 8.52 -20.57
CA GLY A 62 7.25 9.18 -21.14
C GLY A 62 6.88 8.67 -22.55
N ARG A 63 7.85 8.20 -23.34
CA ARG A 63 7.58 7.64 -24.67
C ARG A 63 6.93 6.26 -24.55
N GLN A 64 7.40 5.44 -23.61
CA GLN A 64 6.81 4.13 -23.30
C GLN A 64 5.40 4.28 -22.75
N LEU A 65 5.14 5.26 -21.87
CA LEU A 65 3.80 5.57 -21.38
C LEU A 65 2.85 6.06 -22.49
N SER A 66 3.40 6.67 -23.54
CA SER A 66 2.63 7.16 -24.70
C SER A 66 2.36 6.09 -25.76
N ARG A 67 2.94 4.88 -25.63
CA ARG A 67 2.69 3.79 -26.59
C ARG A 67 1.21 3.41 -26.58
N GLN A 68 0.67 3.25 -27.79
CA GLN A 68 -0.75 3.05 -28.03
C GLN A 68 -1.09 1.59 -28.25
N ALA A 69 -2.34 1.24 -27.99
CA ALA A 69 -2.95 -0.03 -28.33
C ALA A 69 -4.46 0.14 -28.53
N MET A 70 -5.07 -0.74 -29.32
CA MET A 70 -6.49 -0.72 -29.67
C MET A 70 -7.28 -1.69 -28.80
N HIS A 71 -8.10 -1.16 -27.88
CA HIS A 71 -9.06 -1.96 -27.14
C HIS A 71 -10.29 -2.23 -28.03
N GLY A 72 -10.65 -3.50 -28.24
CA GLY A 72 -11.72 -3.89 -29.17
C GLY A 72 -13.09 -3.23 -28.91
N GLU A 73 -13.38 -2.88 -27.65
CA GLU A 73 -14.63 -2.19 -27.26
C GLU A 73 -14.48 -0.69 -26.94
N GLN A 74 -13.30 -0.24 -26.48
CA GLN A 74 -13.08 1.12 -25.96
C GLN A 74 -12.29 2.01 -26.92
N GLY A 75 -11.79 1.43 -28.02
CA GLY A 75 -10.98 2.12 -29.00
C GLY A 75 -9.54 2.31 -28.55
N LEU A 76 -8.89 3.33 -29.11
CA LEU A 76 -7.48 3.59 -28.92
C LEU A 76 -7.20 4.11 -27.49
N GLU A 77 -6.20 3.53 -26.84
CA GLU A 77 -5.67 4.03 -25.57
C GLU A 77 -4.15 3.91 -25.51
N ASN A 78 -3.52 4.51 -24.50
CA ASN A 78 -2.09 4.40 -24.26
C ASN A 78 -1.79 3.78 -22.89
N VAL A 79 -0.54 3.37 -22.68
CA VAL A 79 -0.08 2.72 -21.44
C VAL A 79 -0.33 3.61 -20.21
N GLY A 80 -0.14 4.93 -20.32
CA GLY A 80 -0.43 5.88 -19.24
C GLY A 80 -1.91 5.89 -18.83
N LEU A 81 -2.83 5.88 -19.79
CA LEU A 81 -4.26 5.81 -19.53
C LEU A 81 -4.66 4.47 -18.91
N MET A 82 -4.08 3.37 -19.40
CA MET A 82 -4.27 2.04 -18.80
C MET A 82 -3.84 2.01 -17.33
N LEU A 83 -2.71 2.64 -16.99
CA LEU A 83 -2.24 2.75 -15.60
C LEU A 83 -3.22 3.53 -14.73
N VAL A 84 -3.75 4.66 -15.21
CA VAL A 84 -4.76 5.46 -14.51
C VAL A 84 -6.05 4.64 -14.29
N LYS A 85 -6.50 3.89 -15.30
CA LYS A 85 -7.67 3.01 -15.18
C LYS A 85 -7.45 1.93 -14.12
N LEU A 86 -6.28 1.28 -14.11
CA LEU A 86 -5.92 0.28 -13.10
C LEU A 86 -5.91 0.87 -11.69
N ALA A 87 -5.33 2.07 -11.51
CA ALA A 87 -5.31 2.76 -10.22
C ALA A 87 -6.72 3.12 -9.73
N GLY A 88 -7.59 3.63 -10.61
CA GLY A 88 -8.99 3.93 -10.28
C GLY A 88 -9.76 2.68 -9.86
N HIS A 89 -9.54 1.57 -10.56
CA HIS A 89 -10.11 0.27 -10.23
C HIS A 89 -9.66 -0.24 -8.84
N ASP A 90 -8.38 -0.11 -8.51
CA ASP A 90 -7.87 -0.48 -7.18
C ASP A 90 -8.50 0.33 -6.06
N LEU A 91 -8.69 1.64 -6.25
CA LEU A 91 -9.36 2.50 -5.27
C LEU A 91 -10.82 2.08 -5.06
N ALA A 92 -11.52 1.70 -6.14
CA ALA A 92 -12.90 1.22 -6.05
C ALA A 92 -12.99 -0.09 -5.25
N HIS A 93 -12.09 -1.05 -5.49
CA HIS A 93 -12.04 -2.29 -4.73
C HIS A 93 -11.60 -2.08 -3.28
N LEU A 94 -10.65 -1.19 -3.02
CA LEU A 94 -10.27 -0.82 -1.66
C LEU A 94 -11.48 -0.27 -0.90
N ALA A 95 -12.29 0.58 -1.53
CA ALA A 95 -13.52 1.07 -0.93
C ALA A 95 -14.54 -0.05 -0.68
N GLN A 96 -14.68 -1.01 -1.59
CA GLN A 96 -15.54 -2.19 -1.39
C GLN A 96 -15.05 -3.07 -0.24
N MET A 97 -13.75 -3.37 -0.16
CA MET A 97 -13.15 -4.15 0.91
C MET A 97 -13.35 -3.45 2.25
N LYS A 98 -13.09 -2.14 2.33
CA LYS A 98 -13.36 -1.35 3.55
C LYS A 98 -14.82 -1.46 3.99
N ARG A 99 -15.78 -1.39 3.06
CA ARG A 99 -17.22 -1.56 3.38
C ARG A 99 -17.54 -2.99 3.83
N ALA A 100 -17.01 -4.00 3.15
CA ALA A 100 -17.24 -5.41 3.50
C ALA A 100 -16.67 -5.73 4.88
N VAL A 101 -15.49 -5.21 5.19
CA VAL A 101 -14.87 -5.40 6.49
C VAL A 101 -15.56 -4.55 7.56
N ALA A 102 -16.07 -3.35 7.27
CA ALA A 102 -16.91 -2.63 8.23
C ALA A 102 -18.23 -3.37 8.52
N ALA A 103 -18.82 -4.02 7.52
CA ALA A 103 -20.03 -4.83 7.69
C ALA A 103 -19.77 -6.12 8.47
N ALA A 104 -18.64 -6.80 8.20
CA ALA A 104 -18.22 -8.02 8.90
C ALA A 104 -17.60 -7.73 10.29
N GLY A 105 -17.00 -6.55 10.43
CA GLY A 105 -16.34 -6.01 11.62
C GLY A 105 -17.28 -5.26 12.55
N SER A 106 -18.56 -5.63 12.57
CA SER A 106 -19.43 -5.42 13.74
C SER A 106 -18.99 -6.30 14.94
N GLY A 107 -17.67 -6.45 15.12
CA GLY A 107 -17.06 -6.80 16.39
C GLY A 107 -17.28 -5.65 17.36
N SER A 108 -17.53 -6.00 18.62
CA SER A 108 -17.85 -5.12 19.74
C SER A 108 -17.15 -3.74 19.68
N SER A 109 -17.88 -2.67 20.02
CA SER A 109 -17.36 -1.31 20.16
C SER A 109 -16.05 -1.23 20.97
N ALA A 110 -15.84 -2.15 21.91
CA ALA A 110 -14.62 -2.28 22.70
C ALA A 110 -13.34 -2.54 21.87
N SER A 111 -13.43 -3.34 20.80
CA SER A 111 -12.28 -3.61 19.92
C SER A 111 -11.89 -2.37 19.10
N GLY A 112 -12.88 -1.59 18.66
CA GLY A 112 -12.65 -0.32 17.98
C GLY A 112 -12.01 0.74 18.87
N ASP A 113 -12.41 0.82 20.14
CA ASP A 113 -11.84 1.76 21.11
C ASP A 113 -10.38 1.42 21.44
N ALA A 114 -10.08 0.13 21.69
CA ALA A 114 -8.73 -0.34 21.93
C ALA A 114 -7.80 -0.10 20.73
N ALA A 115 -8.28 -0.39 19.52
CA ALA A 115 -7.54 -0.11 18.29
C ALA A 115 -7.24 1.39 18.14
N SER A 116 -8.25 2.24 18.34
CA SER A 116 -8.09 3.70 18.28
C SER A 116 -7.10 4.23 19.33
N ALA A 117 -7.08 3.64 20.53
CA ALA A 117 -6.12 3.98 21.56
C ALA A 117 -4.68 3.57 21.19
N LEU A 118 -4.49 2.40 20.57
CA LEU A 118 -3.20 1.96 20.06
C LEU A 118 -2.68 2.91 18.96
N LEU A 119 -3.53 3.28 18.00
CA LEU A 119 -3.13 4.20 16.93
C LEU A 119 -2.74 5.57 17.48
N ARG A 120 -3.50 6.11 18.45
CA ARG A 120 -3.14 7.39 19.11
C ARG A 120 -1.81 7.32 19.86
N ARG A 121 -1.54 6.22 20.57
CA ARG A 121 -0.23 6.00 21.20
C ARG A 121 0.89 5.98 20.17
N ALA A 122 0.67 5.34 19.02
CA ALA A 122 1.62 5.34 17.93
C ALA A 122 1.85 6.78 17.40
N GLU A 123 0.80 7.55 17.12
CA GLU A 123 0.93 8.94 16.67
C GLU A 123 1.80 9.77 17.62
N VAL A 124 1.54 9.68 18.93
CA VAL A 124 2.29 10.40 19.97
C VAL A 124 3.76 9.97 19.98
N ALA A 125 4.04 8.66 20.00
CA ALA A 125 5.39 8.14 20.07
C ALA A 125 6.23 8.50 18.82
N PHE A 126 5.63 8.38 17.62
CA PHE A 126 6.28 8.78 16.37
C PHE A 126 6.47 10.30 16.27
N ALA A 127 5.51 11.11 16.72
CA ALA A 127 5.66 12.57 16.73
C ALA A 127 6.74 13.05 17.71
N ALA A 128 6.90 12.36 18.84
CA ALA A 128 7.98 12.59 19.79
C ALA A 128 9.33 12.02 19.31
N GLN A 129 9.32 11.18 18.27
CA GLN A 129 10.47 10.39 17.82
C GLN A 129 11.07 9.52 18.95
N ASP A 130 10.21 9.06 19.86
CA ASP A 130 10.58 8.23 21.00
C ASP A 130 10.63 6.76 20.58
N LEU A 131 11.84 6.29 20.25
CA LEU A 131 12.05 4.92 19.79
C LEU A 131 11.66 3.86 20.82
N ASP A 132 11.78 4.16 22.12
CA ASP A 132 11.43 3.20 23.17
C ASP A 132 9.91 3.07 23.28
N ALA A 133 9.19 4.20 23.26
CA ALA A 133 7.74 4.19 23.21
C ALA A 133 7.21 3.52 21.94
N ILE A 134 7.84 3.73 20.79
CA ILE A 134 7.45 3.03 19.54
C ILE A 134 7.71 1.52 19.67
N CYS A 135 8.90 1.11 20.13
CA CYS A 135 9.23 -0.31 20.27
C CYS A 135 8.34 -1.03 21.30
N SER A 136 7.81 -0.30 22.29
CA SER A 136 6.86 -0.84 23.27
C SER A 136 5.51 -1.27 22.67
N LEU A 137 5.20 -0.84 21.45
CA LEU A 137 3.96 -1.21 20.75
C LEU A 137 4.02 -2.62 20.15
N PHE A 138 5.22 -3.22 20.06
CA PHE A 138 5.47 -4.45 19.31
C PHE A 138 5.88 -5.60 20.23
N THR A 139 5.62 -6.83 19.79
CA THR A 139 6.22 -8.03 20.41
C THR A 139 7.72 -8.11 20.10
N ASP A 140 8.47 -8.88 20.88
CA ASP A 140 9.93 -9.03 20.68
C ASP A 140 10.27 -9.74 19.36
N ASP A 141 9.40 -10.66 18.93
CA ASP A 141 9.47 -11.46 17.70
C ASP A 141 8.72 -10.85 16.51
N VAL A 142 8.39 -9.55 16.55
CA VAL A 142 7.61 -8.89 15.49
C VAL A 142 8.17 -9.15 14.09
N VAL A 143 7.30 -9.43 13.13
CA VAL A 143 7.65 -9.48 11.70
C VAL A 143 7.10 -8.23 11.00
N ALA A 144 7.99 -7.38 10.49
CA ALA A 144 7.61 -6.15 9.79
C ALA A 144 7.99 -6.21 8.31
N ARG A 145 7.02 -5.90 7.44
CA ARG A 145 7.16 -5.93 5.99
C ARG A 145 6.74 -4.58 5.42
N TYR A 146 7.69 -3.85 4.86
CA TYR A 146 7.44 -2.63 4.10
C TYR A 146 7.52 -2.95 2.60
N ALA A 147 6.57 -2.43 1.81
CA ALA A 147 6.57 -2.71 0.38
C ALA A 147 7.86 -2.22 -0.31
N GLY A 148 8.57 -3.15 -0.95
CA GLY A 148 9.84 -2.86 -1.63
C GLY A 148 11.08 -3.01 -0.74
N GLU A 149 10.92 -3.31 0.55
CA GLU A 149 12.02 -3.49 1.50
C GLU A 149 12.19 -4.96 1.92
N PRO A 150 13.40 -5.36 2.38
CA PRO A 150 13.58 -6.63 3.06
C PRO A 150 12.66 -6.78 4.29
N THR A 151 12.24 -8.02 4.57
CA THR A 151 11.47 -8.31 5.78
C THR A 151 12.34 -8.18 7.03
N LEU A 152 11.85 -7.43 8.01
CA LEU A 152 12.49 -7.26 9.31
C LEU A 152 11.94 -8.31 10.28
N ASN A 153 12.85 -9.03 10.94
CA ASN A 153 12.51 -10.10 11.87
C ASN A 153 13.02 -9.73 13.28
N GLY A 154 12.09 -9.49 14.18
CA GLY A 154 12.34 -9.13 15.57
C GLY A 154 12.43 -7.62 15.80
N LYS A 155 12.15 -7.24 17.05
CA LYS A 155 12.07 -5.84 17.51
C LYS A 155 13.37 -5.07 17.32
N GLN A 156 14.53 -5.74 17.42
CA GLN A 156 15.83 -5.11 17.24
C GLN A 156 16.03 -4.61 15.79
N GLN A 157 15.69 -5.43 14.79
CA GLN A 157 15.80 -5.03 13.38
C GLN A 157 14.82 -3.89 13.06
N LEU A 158 13.59 -3.98 13.59
CA LEU A 158 12.59 -2.92 13.48
C LEU A 158 13.11 -1.61 14.09
N ARG A 159 13.72 -1.66 15.28
CA ARG A 159 14.27 -0.48 15.96
C ARG A 159 15.34 0.22 15.13
N GLU A 160 16.29 -0.52 14.56
CA GLU A 160 17.34 0.07 13.73
C GLU A 160 16.78 0.70 12.45
N HIS A 161 15.85 0.03 11.78
CA HIS A 161 15.16 0.59 10.62
C HIS A 161 14.44 1.91 10.97
N LEU A 162 13.67 1.92 12.06
CA LEU A 162 12.95 3.12 12.51
C LEU A 162 13.89 4.25 12.95
N ARG A 163 15.04 3.92 13.57
CA ARG A 163 16.05 4.91 13.96
C ARG A 163 16.60 5.65 12.73
N LEU A 164 16.95 4.92 11.68
CA LEU A 164 17.45 5.49 10.42
C LEU A 164 16.38 6.34 9.74
N ARG A 165 15.15 5.84 9.65
CA ARG A 165 14.02 6.57 9.07
C ARG A 165 13.73 7.87 9.83
N LEU A 166 13.57 7.80 11.15
CA LEU A 166 13.24 8.96 11.97
C LEU A 166 14.37 10.00 12.00
N GLY A 167 15.63 9.58 11.88
CA GLY A 167 16.76 10.49 11.73
C GLY A 167 16.65 11.40 10.49
N ARG A 168 15.98 10.92 9.43
CA ARG A 168 15.72 11.67 8.19
C ARG A 168 14.46 12.54 8.25
N GLN A 169 13.50 12.22 9.13
CA GLN A 169 12.17 12.83 9.16
C GLN A 169 12.03 13.88 10.28
N LYS A 170 12.69 15.04 10.15
CA LYS A 170 12.69 16.07 11.20
C LYS A 170 11.28 16.61 11.44
N GLY A 171 10.86 16.62 12.70
CA GLY A 171 9.56 17.14 13.11
C GLY A 171 8.38 16.35 12.53
N TYR A 172 8.55 15.06 12.25
CA TYR A 172 7.51 14.21 11.70
C TYR A 172 6.22 14.27 12.54
N ARG A 173 5.07 14.44 11.87
CA ARG A 173 3.74 14.46 12.50
C ARG A 173 2.81 13.51 11.76
N PRO A 174 2.75 12.23 12.15
CA PRO A 174 1.78 11.31 11.57
C PRO A 174 0.38 11.55 12.13
N ARG A 175 -0.61 11.29 11.29
CA ARG A 175 -2.02 11.17 11.66
C ARG A 175 -2.58 9.87 11.09
N LYS A 176 -3.04 8.98 11.95
CA LYS A 176 -3.62 7.68 11.63
C LYS A 176 -5.13 7.73 11.65
N THR A 177 -5.76 7.00 10.74
CA THR A 177 -7.21 6.88 10.61
C THR A 177 -7.56 5.41 10.57
N LEU A 178 -8.25 4.95 11.62
CA LEU A 178 -8.73 3.57 11.72
C LEU A 178 -9.68 3.28 10.56
N ALA A 179 -9.42 2.19 9.83
CA ALA A 179 -10.31 1.69 8.79
C ALA A 179 -11.07 0.43 9.25
N VAL A 180 -10.39 -0.46 9.98
CA VAL A 180 -10.93 -1.73 10.46
C VAL A 180 -10.32 -2.06 11.82
N ALA A 181 -11.14 -2.57 12.74
CA ALA A 181 -10.68 -3.23 13.95
C ALA A 181 -11.43 -4.55 14.17
N THR A 182 -10.69 -5.58 14.53
CA THR A 182 -11.18 -6.83 15.10
C THR A 182 -10.43 -7.09 16.41
N ALA A 183 -10.59 -8.27 17.04
CA ALA A 183 -9.84 -8.61 18.24
C ALA A 183 -8.32 -8.72 17.99
N ASP A 184 -7.92 -9.19 16.82
CA ASP A 184 -6.52 -9.54 16.50
C ASP A 184 -5.97 -8.83 15.25
N VAL A 185 -6.80 -8.09 14.49
CA VAL A 185 -6.36 -7.36 13.30
C VAL A 185 -6.85 -5.92 13.32
N ILE A 186 -5.93 -4.99 13.04
CA ILE A 186 -6.21 -3.58 12.78
C ILE A 186 -5.76 -3.25 11.36
N VAL A 187 -6.58 -2.48 10.64
CA VAL A 187 -6.16 -1.83 9.40
C VAL A 187 -6.36 -0.33 9.55
N ASP A 188 -5.33 0.43 9.24
CA ASP A 188 -5.39 1.89 9.26
C ASP A 188 -4.72 2.50 8.02
N THR A 189 -5.04 3.76 7.78
CA THR A 189 -4.31 4.61 6.84
C THR A 189 -3.71 5.77 7.60
N TRP A 190 -2.52 6.22 7.23
CA TRP A 190 -1.94 7.40 7.84
C TRP A 190 -1.44 8.39 6.81
N GLU A 191 -1.36 9.64 7.24
CA GLU A 191 -0.70 10.72 6.53
C GLU A 191 0.37 11.30 7.45
N GLY A 192 1.40 11.92 6.89
CA GLY A 192 2.40 12.60 7.68
C GLY A 192 3.09 13.71 6.92
N ALA A 193 3.60 14.69 7.67
CA ALA A 193 4.45 15.76 7.15
C ALA A 193 5.73 15.83 7.98
N TRP A 194 6.84 16.16 7.32
CA TRP A 194 8.16 16.34 7.95
C TRP A 194 9.02 17.30 7.12
N VAL A 195 10.17 17.67 7.69
CA VAL A 195 11.27 18.28 6.94
C VAL A 195 12.33 17.20 6.73
N ASP A 196 12.73 16.99 5.48
CA ASP A 196 13.79 16.05 5.14
C ASP A 196 15.13 16.55 5.70
N ALA A 197 15.84 15.68 6.43
CA ALA A 197 17.03 16.08 7.17
C ALA A 197 18.20 16.49 6.27
N ASP A 198 18.29 15.87 5.09
CA ASP A 198 19.42 15.98 4.16
C ASP A 198 19.22 17.13 3.19
N THR A 199 18.01 17.28 2.65
CA THR A 199 17.68 18.29 1.64
C THR A 199 17.02 19.55 2.23
N GLY A 200 16.47 19.48 3.43
CA GLY A 200 15.66 20.55 4.02
C GLY A 200 14.29 20.73 3.36
N ALA A 201 13.91 19.86 2.42
CA ALA A 201 12.62 19.92 1.73
C ALA A 201 11.48 19.63 2.71
N ARG A 202 10.35 20.33 2.55
CA ARG A 202 9.10 19.94 3.21
C ARG A 202 8.53 18.74 2.48
N MET A 203 8.24 17.68 3.21
CA MET A 203 7.75 16.44 2.66
C MET A 203 6.35 16.13 3.20
N MET A 204 5.57 15.46 2.37
CA MET A 204 4.30 14.84 2.72
C MET A 204 4.37 13.36 2.41
N GLY A 205 3.56 12.56 3.10
CA GLY A 205 3.40 11.16 2.77
C GLY A 205 2.06 10.62 3.22
N ARG A 206 1.67 9.51 2.59
CA ARG A 206 0.49 8.73 2.93
C ARG A 206 0.82 7.25 2.86
N GLY A 207 0.26 6.48 3.79
CA GLY A 207 0.41 5.04 3.79
C GLY A 207 -0.84 4.32 4.27
N MET A 208 -0.78 2.99 4.17
CA MET A 208 -1.73 2.07 4.77
C MET A 208 -0.97 0.91 5.39
N GLU A 209 -1.50 0.40 6.50
CA GLU A 209 -0.92 -0.75 7.17
C GLU A 209 -1.99 -1.70 7.67
N GLN A 210 -1.58 -2.96 7.79
CA GLN A 210 -2.29 -3.98 8.52
C GLN A 210 -1.41 -4.41 9.69
N LEU A 211 -2.00 -4.45 10.88
CA LEU A 211 -1.37 -4.87 12.12
C LEU A 211 -2.07 -6.14 12.60
N ARG A 212 -1.29 -7.21 12.83
CA ARG A 212 -1.77 -8.36 13.59
C ARG A 212 -1.33 -8.22 15.03
N LEU A 213 -2.29 -8.33 15.95
CA LEU A 213 -2.07 -8.22 17.38
C LEU A 213 -1.93 -9.60 18.02
N ARG A 214 -1.06 -9.66 19.04
CA ARG A 214 -0.97 -10.76 20.00
C ARG A 214 -0.82 -10.14 21.38
N ASP A 215 -1.75 -10.46 22.28
CA ASP A 215 -1.79 -9.93 23.66
C ASP A 215 -1.76 -8.38 23.72
N GLY A 216 -2.43 -7.72 22.77
CA GLY A 216 -2.52 -6.26 22.69
C GLY A 216 -1.28 -5.57 22.11
N LEU A 217 -0.26 -6.32 21.69
CA LEU A 217 0.95 -5.84 21.03
C LEU A 217 0.95 -6.23 19.55
N VAL A 218 1.63 -5.44 18.72
CA VAL A 218 1.77 -5.72 17.29
C VAL A 218 2.81 -6.81 17.08
N ALA A 219 2.37 -7.96 16.58
CA ALA A 219 3.20 -9.12 16.24
C ALA A 219 3.54 -9.18 14.75
N GLU A 220 2.67 -8.66 13.87
CA GLU A 220 2.99 -8.48 12.46
C GLU A 220 2.57 -7.10 11.96
N LEU A 221 3.40 -6.52 11.12
CA LEU A 221 3.15 -5.26 10.43
C LEU A 221 3.37 -5.46 8.93
N ASP A 222 2.36 -5.17 8.13
CA ASP A 222 2.47 -5.05 6.68
C ASP A 222 2.10 -3.63 6.29
N ALA A 223 3.06 -2.86 5.75
CA ALA A 223 2.90 -1.44 5.50
C ALA A 223 3.31 -1.04 4.08
N VAL A 224 2.57 -0.10 3.51
CA VAL A 224 2.91 0.59 2.27
C VAL A 224 2.92 2.08 2.56
N PHE A 225 3.97 2.78 2.14
CA PHE A 225 4.13 4.21 2.33
C PHE A 225 4.60 4.87 1.05
N HIS A 226 4.05 6.05 0.78
CA HIS A 226 4.43 6.90 -0.34
C HIS A 226 4.72 8.30 0.18
N SER A 227 5.77 8.95 -0.34
CA SER A 227 6.21 10.29 0.05
C SER A 227 6.49 11.17 -1.17
N TRP A 228 6.31 12.48 -1.01
CA TRP A 228 6.58 13.47 -2.05
C TRP A 228 6.91 14.83 -1.41
N ALA A 229 7.57 15.71 -2.18
CA ALA A 229 7.83 17.07 -1.73
C ALA A 229 6.53 17.91 -1.71
N ALA A 230 6.34 18.68 -0.64
CA ALA A 230 5.20 19.59 -0.51
C ALA A 230 5.27 20.67 -1.60
N GLY A 231 4.19 20.80 -2.37
CA GLY A 231 4.11 21.72 -3.53
C GLY A 231 4.30 21.03 -4.88
N ASP A 232 4.73 19.77 -4.90
CA ASP A 232 4.87 18.98 -6.11
C ASP A 232 3.73 17.95 -6.22
N ALA A 233 2.55 18.42 -6.62
CA ALA A 233 1.36 17.57 -6.78
C ALA A 233 1.50 16.53 -7.92
N SER A 234 2.62 16.54 -8.64
CA SER A 234 2.91 15.67 -9.80
C SER A 234 3.98 14.61 -9.55
N ALA A 235 4.75 14.70 -8.45
CA ALA A 235 5.87 13.81 -8.20
C ALA A 235 5.44 12.52 -7.51
N THR A 236 5.16 11.49 -8.31
CA THR A 236 5.07 10.11 -7.81
C THR A 236 6.48 9.57 -7.65
N LYS A 237 7.19 9.93 -6.58
CA LYS A 237 8.40 9.22 -6.17
C LYS A 237 8.05 8.22 -5.08
N VAL A 238 8.50 6.99 -5.23
CA VAL A 238 8.49 5.98 -4.17
C VAL A 238 9.85 6.12 -3.51
N ASP A 239 9.92 6.81 -2.37
CA ASP A 239 11.14 6.75 -1.56
C ASP A 239 11.09 5.53 -0.65
N HIS A 240 12.24 4.88 -0.55
CA HIS A 240 12.52 3.76 0.34
C HIS A 240 12.56 4.24 1.80
N ALA A 241 11.82 3.55 2.68
CA ALA A 241 11.62 3.91 4.09
C ALA A 241 12.93 3.94 4.89
#